data_AF-A0A660ZP29-F1
#
_entry.id   AF-A0A660ZP29-F1
#
_cell.length_a   1.000
_cell.length_b   1.000
_cell.length_c   1.000
_cell.angle_alpha   90.00
_cell.angle_beta   90.00
_cell.angle_gamma   90.00
#
_symmetry.space_group_name_H-M   'P 1'
#
loop_
_entity.id
_entity.type
_entity.pdbx_description
1 polymer ?
#
loop_
_entity_poly.entity_id
_entity_poly.type
_entity_poly.pdbx_seq_one_letter_code
_entity_poly.pdbx_strand_id
1 'polypeptide(L)'
;FKKVFIADNLAPMVDRAFSPGAEGSGAELLVAIYAFAFQIYGDFSGYSDIARGISRLMGFDLMLNFRMPYFSRNVQEFWHRWHISLSTWLRDYLYISLGGSRRGRVRVYANLMITMGLGGLWHGAAWTFLIWGVYQGLLLVAYRLLSPTIARLRRIAGSNRIWTLLSVVFTFHLVCIGWLVFWAESPSQILDYLGRIIFEFGSPSSASADFVRLLFYVAPLLAIQIAKERSGDMYAPTRLGWQNQGLLFLVMTILLATAGASGGRPFIYFQF
;
A
#
# COMPACT_ATOMS: atom_id res chain seq x y z
N PHE A 1 -13.83 7.81 -7.17
CA PHE A 1 -13.85 7.56 -5.71
C PHE A 1 -12.45 7.35 -5.13
N LYS A 2 -11.68 6.30 -5.47
CA LYS A 2 -10.34 6.08 -4.90
C LYS A 2 -9.40 7.31 -4.97
N LYS A 3 -9.25 7.91 -6.16
CA LYS A 3 -8.49 9.16 -6.35
C LYS A 3 -9.19 10.34 -5.65
N VAL A 4 -10.35 10.71 -6.17
CA VAL A 4 -11.04 11.98 -5.84
C VAL A 4 -11.56 12.07 -4.39
N PHE A 5 -11.98 10.95 -3.80
CA PHE A 5 -12.52 10.94 -2.43
C PHE A 5 -11.50 10.49 -1.40
N ILE A 6 -10.73 9.43 -1.67
CA ILE A 6 -9.84 8.85 -0.64
C ILE A 6 -8.49 9.55 -0.69
N ALA A 7 -7.79 9.47 -1.83
CA ALA A 7 -6.44 10.04 -1.91
C ALA A 7 -6.45 11.55 -1.69
N ASP A 8 -7.32 12.29 -2.37
CA ASP A 8 -7.32 13.75 -2.30
C ASP A 8 -7.73 14.28 -0.91
N ASN A 9 -8.58 13.58 -0.14
CA ASN A 9 -8.92 13.95 1.24
C ASN A 9 -7.87 13.52 2.27
N LEU A 10 -7.13 12.44 2.03
CA LEU A 10 -6.06 12.00 2.93
C LEU A 10 -4.77 12.80 2.74
N ALA A 11 -4.56 13.38 1.55
CA ALA A 11 -3.33 14.08 1.24
C ALA A 11 -3.04 15.28 2.19
N PRO A 12 -3.99 16.17 2.55
CA PRO A 12 -3.71 17.25 3.52
C PRO A 12 -3.30 16.73 4.91
N MET A 13 -3.83 15.57 5.32
CA MET A 13 -3.51 14.94 6.59
C MET A 13 -2.06 14.43 6.60
N VAL A 14 -1.61 13.86 5.48
CA VAL A 14 -0.23 13.41 5.26
C VAL A 14 0.71 14.61 5.21
N ASP A 15 0.42 15.61 4.36
CA ASP A 15 1.26 16.81 4.20
C ASP A 15 1.52 17.48 5.55
N ARG A 16 0.47 17.67 6.37
CA ARG A 16 0.58 18.32 7.68
C ARG A 16 1.50 17.54 8.63
N ALA A 17 1.35 16.22 8.68
CA ALA A 17 2.08 15.39 9.64
C ALA A 17 3.56 15.28 9.33
N PHE A 18 3.92 15.41 8.05
CA PHE A 18 5.29 15.27 7.59
C PHE A 18 5.93 16.59 7.11
N SER A 19 5.25 17.72 7.30
CA SER A 19 5.80 19.03 6.96
C SER A 19 7.12 19.30 7.69
N PRO A 20 8.09 20.01 7.07
CA PRO A 20 9.32 20.42 7.74
C PRO A 20 9.03 21.17 9.05
N GLY A 21 9.64 20.71 10.15
CA GLY A 21 9.41 21.30 11.48
C GLY A 21 8.15 20.81 12.21
N ALA A 22 7.41 19.83 11.68
CA ALA A 22 6.30 19.22 12.40
C ALA A 22 6.79 18.46 13.66
N GLU A 23 6.31 18.88 14.83
CA GLU A 23 6.60 18.24 16.12
C GLU A 23 5.50 17.24 16.54
N GLY A 24 5.04 16.43 15.58
CA GLY A 24 4.04 15.41 15.85
C GLY A 24 4.56 14.29 16.74
N SER A 25 3.71 13.79 17.63
CA SER A 25 3.98 12.60 18.44
C SER A 25 4.07 11.33 17.58
N GLY A 26 4.65 10.26 18.12
CA GLY A 26 4.72 8.97 17.43
C GLY A 26 3.34 8.40 17.03
N ALA A 27 2.30 8.64 17.84
CA ALA A 27 0.93 8.26 17.50
C ALA A 27 0.38 9.02 16.28
N GLU A 28 0.65 10.32 16.18
CA GLU A 28 0.22 11.16 15.05
C GLU A 28 0.95 10.75 13.77
N LEU A 29 2.25 10.48 13.85
CA LEU A 29 3.04 9.98 12.73
C LEU A 29 2.54 8.61 12.26
N LEU A 30 2.21 7.69 13.17
CA LEU A 30 1.68 6.38 12.80
C LEU A 30 0.35 6.50 12.03
N VAL A 31 -0.55 7.36 12.50
CA VAL A 31 -1.83 7.64 11.85
C VAL A 31 -1.62 8.30 10.47
N ALA A 32 -0.62 9.19 10.34
CA ALA A 32 -0.24 9.78 9.06
C ALA A 32 0.35 8.77 8.08
N ILE A 33 1.15 7.80 8.53
CA ILE A 33 1.66 6.72 7.68
C ILE A 33 0.51 5.85 7.15
N TYR A 34 -0.49 5.56 7.99
CA TYR A 34 -1.69 4.85 7.53
C TYR A 34 -2.45 5.67 6.50
N ALA A 35 -2.62 6.97 6.72
CA ALA A 35 -3.22 7.87 5.73
C ALA A 35 -2.43 7.86 4.42
N PHE A 36 -1.11 7.93 4.47
CA PHE A 36 -0.25 7.88 3.30
C PHE A 36 -0.38 6.55 2.55
N ALA A 37 -0.45 5.42 3.26
CA ALA A 37 -0.70 4.11 2.64
C ALA A 37 -2.01 4.12 1.81
N PHE A 38 -3.11 4.60 2.39
CA PHE A 38 -4.38 4.67 1.66
C PHE A 38 -4.40 5.78 0.60
N GLN A 39 -3.66 6.87 0.78
CA GLN A 39 -3.47 7.92 -0.22
C GLN A 39 -2.75 7.37 -1.45
N ILE A 40 -1.53 6.83 -1.30
CA ILE A 40 -0.75 6.30 -2.41
C ILE A 40 -1.50 5.17 -3.13
N TYR A 41 -2.17 4.30 -2.38
CA TYR A 41 -3.03 3.27 -2.96
C TYR A 41 -4.21 3.85 -3.74
N GLY A 42 -4.93 4.80 -3.14
CA GLY A 42 -6.12 5.41 -3.74
C GLY A 42 -5.80 6.18 -5.02
N ASP A 43 -4.66 6.85 -5.01
CA ASP A 43 -4.14 7.63 -6.13
C ASP A 43 -3.75 6.69 -7.28
N PHE A 44 -2.78 5.80 -7.07
CA PHE A 44 -2.30 4.86 -8.09
C PHE A 44 -3.37 3.92 -8.61
N SER A 45 -4.13 3.29 -7.70
CA SER A 45 -5.19 2.38 -8.11
C SER A 45 -6.32 3.12 -8.79
N GLY A 46 -6.61 4.37 -8.41
CA GLY A 46 -7.59 5.22 -9.07
C GLY A 46 -7.20 5.52 -10.51
N TYR A 47 -5.98 6.01 -10.75
CA TYR A 47 -5.46 6.23 -12.11
C TYR A 47 -5.40 4.96 -12.94
N SER A 48 -4.97 3.84 -12.33
CA SER A 48 -4.96 2.53 -13.02
C SER A 48 -6.37 2.10 -13.44
N ASP A 49 -7.38 2.30 -12.60
CA ASP A 49 -8.78 1.97 -12.94
C ASP A 49 -9.31 2.87 -14.06
N ILE A 50 -8.96 4.17 -14.07
CA ILE A 50 -9.30 5.11 -15.16
C ILE A 50 -8.66 4.64 -16.47
N ALA A 51 -7.35 4.33 -16.48
CA ALA A 51 -6.64 3.85 -17.65
C ALA A 51 -7.24 2.55 -18.21
N ARG A 52 -7.61 1.60 -17.34
CA ARG A 52 -8.30 0.37 -17.74
C ARG A 52 -9.72 0.62 -18.27
N GLY A 53 -10.42 1.63 -17.75
CA GLY A 53 -11.72 2.05 -18.28
C GLY A 53 -11.60 2.57 -19.71
N ILE A 54 -10.65 3.48 -19.94
CA ILE A 54 -10.36 4.04 -21.27
C ILE A 54 -9.92 2.94 -22.24
N SER A 55 -9.03 2.03 -21.82
CA SER A 55 -8.56 0.95 -22.69
C SER A 55 -9.70 0.07 -23.19
N ARG A 56 -10.67 -0.25 -22.32
CA ARG A 56 -11.86 -1.02 -22.68
C ARG A 56 -12.73 -0.31 -23.71
N LEU A 57 -12.86 1.02 -23.62
CA LEU A 57 -13.55 1.82 -24.64
C LEU A 57 -12.82 1.78 -25.99
N MET A 58 -11.49 1.64 -25.97
CA MET A 58 -10.65 1.49 -27.16
C MET A 58 -10.53 0.05 -27.66
N GLY A 59 -11.22 -0.91 -27.05
CA GLY A 59 -11.26 -2.30 -27.50
C GLY A 59 -10.12 -3.21 -27.03
N PHE A 60 -9.34 -2.81 -26.00
CA PHE A 60 -8.31 -3.69 -25.43
C PHE A 60 -8.30 -3.70 -23.89
N ASP A 61 -7.98 -4.87 -23.33
CA ASP A 61 -7.95 -5.08 -21.89
C ASP A 61 -6.54 -4.87 -21.33
N LEU A 62 -6.36 -3.79 -20.56
CA LEU A 62 -5.17 -3.61 -19.75
C LEU A 62 -5.21 -4.51 -18.50
N MET A 63 -4.04 -5.04 -18.13
CA MET A 63 -3.87 -5.89 -16.96
C MET A 63 -4.28 -5.17 -15.66
N LEU A 64 -4.72 -5.96 -14.67
CA LEU A 64 -5.01 -5.43 -13.34
C LEU A 64 -3.71 -5.04 -12.65
N ASN A 65 -3.63 -3.80 -12.13
CA ASN A 65 -2.44 -3.33 -11.46
C ASN A 65 -2.47 -3.51 -9.92
N PHE A 66 -3.67 -3.57 -9.33
CA PHE A 66 -3.83 -3.73 -7.88
C PHE A 66 -4.94 -4.72 -7.52
N ARG A 67 -4.64 -5.66 -6.62
CA ARG A 67 -5.56 -6.69 -6.14
C ARG A 67 -5.59 -6.75 -4.61
N MET A 68 -6.23 -5.76 -3.98
CA MET A 68 -6.40 -5.68 -2.52
C MET A 68 -5.08 -5.95 -1.77
N PRO A 69 -4.02 -5.17 -2.05
CA PRO A 69 -2.66 -5.47 -1.58
C PRO A 69 -2.55 -5.43 -0.05
N TYR A 70 -3.36 -4.64 0.64
CA TYR A 70 -3.35 -4.55 2.10
C TYR A 70 -4.04 -5.73 2.81
N PHE A 71 -4.61 -6.68 2.05
CA PHE A 71 -5.09 -7.97 2.57
C PHE A 71 -4.04 -9.10 2.40
N SER A 72 -2.82 -8.76 2.00
CA SER A 72 -1.72 -9.72 1.85
C SER A 72 -1.29 -10.30 3.20
N ARG A 73 -1.10 -11.61 3.26
CA ARG A 73 -0.67 -12.32 4.49
C ARG A 73 0.84 -12.34 4.66
N ASN A 74 1.59 -11.92 3.64
CA ASN A 74 3.03 -11.82 3.65
C ASN A 74 3.50 -10.86 2.55
N VAL A 75 4.75 -10.45 2.63
CA VAL A 75 5.37 -9.48 1.72
C VAL A 75 5.50 -10.00 0.29
N GLN A 76 5.63 -11.31 0.07
CA GLN A 76 5.63 -11.88 -1.28
C GLN A 76 4.24 -11.78 -1.91
N GLU A 77 3.18 -12.07 -1.15
CA GLU A 77 1.79 -11.89 -1.59
C GLU A 77 1.48 -10.41 -1.89
N PHE A 78 2.03 -9.49 -1.08
CA PHE A 78 1.91 -8.05 -1.32
C PHE A 78 2.44 -7.64 -2.69
N TRP A 79 3.65 -8.06 -3.05
CA TRP A 79 4.26 -7.76 -4.36
C TRP A 79 3.58 -8.45 -5.55
N HIS A 80 2.75 -9.48 -5.32
CA HIS A 80 1.88 -10.04 -6.36
C HIS A 80 0.53 -9.32 -6.48
N ARG A 81 0.21 -8.43 -5.54
CA ARG A 81 -1.06 -7.70 -5.46
C ARG A 81 -0.90 -6.19 -5.62
N TRP A 82 0.32 -5.66 -5.48
CA TRP A 82 0.69 -4.25 -5.60
C TRP A 82 1.44 -4.01 -6.91
N HIS A 83 1.08 -2.95 -7.65
CA HIS A 83 1.73 -2.52 -8.89
C HIS A 83 2.12 -3.68 -9.84
N ILE A 84 1.18 -4.58 -10.09
CA ILE A 84 1.38 -5.88 -10.72
C ILE A 84 2.08 -5.78 -12.09
N SER A 85 1.80 -4.73 -12.87
CA SER A 85 2.48 -4.52 -14.16
C SER A 85 3.98 -4.29 -13.97
N LEU A 86 4.36 -3.37 -13.07
CA LEU A 86 5.75 -3.08 -12.73
C LEU A 86 6.44 -4.30 -12.08
N SER A 87 5.79 -4.94 -11.12
CA SER A 87 6.36 -6.12 -10.45
C SER A 87 6.57 -7.29 -11.41
N THR A 88 5.68 -7.45 -12.39
CA THR A 88 5.84 -8.41 -13.49
C THR A 88 7.03 -8.04 -14.37
N TRP A 89 7.16 -6.76 -14.74
CA TRP A 89 8.27 -6.29 -15.55
C TRP A 89 9.63 -6.48 -14.84
N LEU A 90 9.74 -6.06 -13.58
CA LEU A 90 10.96 -6.26 -12.77
C LEU A 90 11.31 -7.74 -12.64
N ARG A 91 10.31 -8.61 -12.45
CA ARG A 91 10.55 -10.05 -12.41
C ARG A 91 11.10 -10.56 -13.73
N ASP A 92 10.41 -10.24 -14.83
CA ASP A 92 10.65 -10.90 -16.12
C ASP A 92 11.90 -10.37 -16.83
N TYR A 93 12.18 -9.07 -16.69
CA TYR A 93 13.29 -8.43 -17.41
C TYR A 93 14.53 -8.19 -16.55
N LEU A 94 14.40 -8.11 -15.22
CA LEU A 94 15.53 -7.88 -14.32
C LEU A 94 15.87 -9.13 -13.52
N TYR A 95 14.95 -9.63 -12.70
CA TYR A 95 15.21 -10.76 -11.81
C TYR A 95 15.57 -12.05 -12.56
N ILE A 96 14.82 -12.41 -13.61
CA ILE A 96 15.11 -13.60 -14.43
C ILE A 96 16.44 -13.45 -15.17
N SER A 97 16.73 -12.27 -15.72
CA SER A 97 17.99 -11.96 -16.41
C SER A 97 19.22 -12.12 -15.50
N LEU A 98 19.08 -11.82 -14.20
CA LEU A 98 20.11 -12.07 -13.19
C LEU A 98 20.27 -13.56 -12.80
N GLY A 99 19.55 -14.47 -13.47
CA GLY A 99 19.55 -15.91 -13.22
C GLY A 99 18.40 -16.42 -12.34
N GLY A 100 17.48 -15.53 -11.95
CA GLY A 100 16.27 -15.84 -11.22
C GLY A 100 16.51 -16.70 -9.98
N SER A 101 15.73 -17.78 -9.85
CA SER A 101 15.82 -18.73 -8.73
C SER A 101 16.71 -19.96 -9.00
N ARG A 102 17.52 -19.95 -10.07
CA ARG A 102 18.18 -21.18 -10.58
C ARG A 102 19.58 -21.45 -10.02
N ARG A 103 20.27 -20.43 -9.49
CA ARG A 103 21.71 -20.51 -9.12
C ARG A 103 21.98 -20.59 -7.61
N GLY A 104 21.10 -21.27 -6.87
CA GLY A 104 21.24 -21.48 -5.42
C GLY A 104 20.80 -20.30 -4.55
N ARG A 105 20.69 -20.54 -3.24
CA ARG A 105 20.03 -19.61 -2.28
C ARG A 105 20.70 -18.23 -2.20
N VAL A 106 22.04 -18.19 -2.15
CA VAL A 106 22.78 -16.92 -2.04
C VAL A 106 22.52 -16.02 -3.25
N ARG A 107 22.56 -16.58 -4.48
CA ARG A 107 22.25 -15.81 -5.68
C ARG A 107 20.80 -15.36 -5.72
N VAL A 108 19.86 -16.17 -5.24
CA VAL A 108 18.45 -15.74 -5.12
C VAL A 108 18.33 -14.49 -4.26
N TYR A 109 19.01 -14.45 -3.11
CA TYR A 109 18.95 -13.29 -2.21
C TYR A 109 19.60 -12.06 -2.84
N ALA A 110 20.80 -12.21 -3.43
CA ALA A 110 21.44 -11.12 -4.16
C ALA A 110 20.55 -10.59 -5.30
N ASN A 111 19.95 -11.48 -6.09
CA ASN A 111 19.06 -11.10 -7.18
C ASN A 111 17.82 -10.36 -6.69
N LEU A 112 17.23 -10.77 -5.55
CA LEU A 112 16.11 -10.03 -4.94
C LEU A 112 16.56 -8.64 -4.48
N MET A 113 17.68 -8.53 -3.77
CA MET A 113 18.21 -7.24 -3.31
C MET A 113 18.49 -6.29 -4.47
N ILE A 114 19.15 -6.77 -5.53
CA ILE A 114 19.46 -5.99 -6.73
C ILE A 114 18.17 -5.58 -7.44
N THR A 115 17.23 -6.51 -7.63
CA THR A 115 15.96 -6.24 -8.34
C THR A 115 15.16 -5.17 -7.61
N MET A 116 15.02 -5.27 -6.29
CA MET A 116 14.24 -4.32 -5.51
C MET A 116 14.98 -2.99 -5.33
N GLY A 117 16.31 -3.00 -5.17
CA GLY A 117 17.12 -1.78 -5.11
C GLY A 117 17.04 -0.97 -6.41
N LEU A 118 17.18 -1.63 -7.57
CA LEU A 118 17.01 -0.99 -8.88
C LEU A 118 15.55 -0.57 -9.11
N GLY A 119 14.58 -1.36 -8.65
CA GLY A 119 13.16 -0.96 -8.63
C GLY A 119 12.91 0.28 -7.77
N GLY A 120 13.65 0.44 -6.66
CA GLY A 120 13.70 1.66 -5.87
C GLY A 120 14.23 2.83 -6.68
N LEU A 121 15.40 2.70 -7.29
CA LEU A 121 16.00 3.77 -8.12
C LEU A 121 15.14 4.16 -9.34
N TRP A 122 14.30 3.26 -9.84
CA TRP A 122 13.31 3.60 -10.88
C TRP A 122 12.28 4.64 -10.40
N HIS A 123 12.06 4.74 -9.08
CA HIS A 123 11.17 5.74 -8.50
C HIS A 123 11.77 7.15 -8.44
N GLY A 124 13.09 7.27 -8.32
CA GLY A 124 13.78 8.54 -8.32
C GLY A 124 15.26 8.39 -7.94
N ALA A 125 16.04 9.45 -8.14
CA ALA A 125 17.48 9.45 -7.90
C ALA A 125 17.88 9.67 -6.43
N ALA A 126 16.92 9.96 -5.54
CA ALA A 126 17.18 10.17 -4.13
C ALA A 126 17.60 8.88 -3.41
N TRP A 127 18.48 8.99 -2.41
CA TRP A 127 18.94 7.86 -1.61
C TRP A 127 17.81 7.13 -0.87
N THR A 128 16.75 7.84 -0.49
CA THR A 128 15.57 7.29 0.20
C THR A 128 14.87 6.23 -0.65
N PHE A 129 14.84 6.39 -1.97
CA PHE A 129 14.29 5.38 -2.88
C PHE A 129 15.15 4.12 -2.98
N LEU A 130 16.48 4.25 -2.95
CA LEU A 130 17.36 3.09 -2.85
C LEU A 130 17.17 2.37 -1.51
N ILE A 131 17.12 3.11 -0.40
CA ILE A 131 16.87 2.56 0.94
C ILE A 131 15.52 1.83 0.97
N TRP A 132 14.49 2.42 0.37
CA TRP A 132 13.19 1.78 0.21
C TRP A 132 13.27 0.47 -0.57
N GLY A 133 13.94 0.48 -1.73
CA GLY A 133 14.11 -0.72 -2.56
C GLY A 133 14.87 -1.83 -1.83
N VAL A 134 15.95 -1.46 -1.14
CA VAL A 134 16.75 -2.38 -0.29
C VAL A 134 15.89 -2.93 0.85
N TYR A 135 15.10 -2.10 1.53
CA TYR A 135 14.18 -2.52 2.58
C TYR A 135 13.18 -3.58 2.07
N GLN A 136 12.59 -3.36 0.90
CA GLN A 136 11.67 -4.31 0.28
C GLN A 136 12.37 -5.63 -0.11
N GLY A 137 13.61 -5.55 -0.61
CA GLY A 137 14.46 -6.70 -0.86
C GLY A 137 14.74 -7.52 0.41
N LEU A 138 15.09 -6.84 1.50
CA LEU A 138 15.34 -7.46 2.81
C LEU A 138 14.10 -8.18 3.33
N LEU A 139 12.92 -7.57 3.21
CA LEU A 139 11.66 -8.19 3.58
C LEU A 139 11.42 -9.50 2.80
N LEU A 140 11.63 -9.51 1.48
CA LEU A 140 11.47 -10.71 0.65
C LEU A 140 12.47 -11.82 1.01
N VAL A 141 13.73 -11.45 1.27
CA VAL A 141 14.77 -12.38 1.72
C VAL A 141 14.44 -12.96 3.09
N ALA A 142 14.07 -12.11 4.04
CA ALA A 142 13.68 -12.51 5.39
C ALA A 142 12.46 -13.45 5.37
N TYR A 143 11.42 -13.12 4.59
CA TYR A 143 10.27 -14.00 4.44
C TYR A 143 10.66 -15.36 3.86
N ARG A 144 11.54 -15.41 2.86
CA ARG A 144 12.01 -16.68 2.28
C ARG A 144 12.79 -17.51 3.31
N LEU A 145 13.68 -16.90 4.10
CA LEU A 145 14.44 -17.56 5.17
C LEU A 145 13.52 -18.09 6.28
N LEU A 146 12.52 -17.30 6.67
CA LEU A 146 11.59 -17.63 7.75
C LEU A 146 10.43 -18.52 7.29
N SER A 147 10.25 -18.73 5.98
CA SER A 147 9.12 -19.49 5.42
C SER A 147 8.93 -20.89 6.03
N PRO A 148 9.97 -21.69 6.34
CA PRO A 148 9.78 -22.99 6.99
C PRO A 148 9.27 -22.84 8.43
N THR A 149 9.78 -21.85 9.16
CA THR A 149 9.37 -21.55 10.54
C THR A 149 7.93 -21.04 10.58
N ILE A 150 7.57 -20.11 9.68
CA ILE A 150 6.20 -19.60 9.53
C ILE A 150 5.24 -20.74 9.20
N ALA A 151 5.63 -21.66 8.31
CA ALA A 151 4.82 -22.83 7.98
C ALA A 151 4.61 -23.76 9.19
N ARG A 152 5.64 -23.95 10.02
CA ARG A 152 5.54 -24.71 11.28
C ARG A 152 4.62 -24.02 12.30
N LEU A 153 4.79 -22.71 12.51
CA LEU A 153 3.94 -21.92 13.41
C LEU A 153 2.48 -21.96 12.97
N ARG A 154 2.20 -21.81 11.67
CA ARG A 154 0.85 -21.92 11.12
C ARG A 154 0.22 -23.30 11.38
N ARG A 155 1.02 -24.37 11.35
CA ARG A 155 0.54 -25.73 11.66
C ARG A 155 0.18 -25.86 13.14
N ILE A 156 0.97 -25.27 14.04
CA ILE A 156 0.76 -25.31 15.49
C ILE A 156 -0.43 -24.44 15.92
N ALA A 157 -0.48 -23.19 15.45
CA ALA A 157 -1.52 -22.23 15.80
C ALA A 157 -2.90 -22.58 15.23
N GLY A 158 -2.94 -23.51 14.26
CA GLY A 158 -4.13 -23.79 13.45
C GLY A 158 -4.37 -22.69 12.40
N SER A 159 -4.69 -23.08 11.17
CA SER A 159 -4.99 -22.13 10.10
C SER A 159 -6.40 -21.55 10.27
N ASN A 160 -6.60 -20.73 11.29
CA ASN A 160 -7.87 -20.08 11.59
C ASN A 160 -7.89 -18.61 11.11
N ARG A 161 -9.06 -17.97 11.26
CA ARG A 161 -9.26 -16.56 10.85
C ARG A 161 -8.36 -15.60 11.63
N ILE A 162 -8.05 -15.91 12.89
CA ILE A 162 -7.18 -15.09 13.75
C ILE A 162 -5.76 -15.08 13.20
N TRP A 163 -5.19 -16.25 12.87
CA TRP A 163 -3.86 -16.33 12.26
C TRP A 163 -3.78 -15.52 10.96
N THR A 164 -4.82 -15.61 10.13
CA THR A 164 -4.90 -14.85 8.87
C THR A 164 -4.93 -13.35 9.15
N LEU A 165 -5.78 -12.90 10.08
CA LEU A 165 -5.87 -11.49 10.47
C LEU A 165 -4.53 -10.97 11.00
N LEU A 166 -3.89 -11.71 11.92
CA LEU A 166 -2.58 -11.33 12.47
C LEU A 166 -1.51 -11.24 11.38
N SER A 167 -1.50 -12.18 10.42
CA SER A 167 -0.56 -12.17 9.29
C SER A 167 -0.78 -10.95 8.39
N VAL A 168 -2.04 -10.58 8.14
CA VAL A 168 -2.41 -9.40 7.35
C VAL A 168 -2.00 -8.12 8.07
N VAL A 169 -2.35 -7.98 9.35
CA VAL A 169 -1.99 -6.81 10.17
C VAL A 169 -0.47 -6.67 10.23
N PHE A 170 0.26 -7.75 10.50
CA PHE A 170 1.72 -7.73 10.54
C PHE A 170 2.33 -7.31 9.21
N THR A 171 1.87 -7.90 8.10
CA THR A 171 2.35 -7.54 6.76
C THR A 171 2.05 -6.09 6.42
N PHE A 172 0.87 -5.59 6.78
CA PHE A 172 0.48 -4.21 6.57
C PHE A 172 1.42 -3.24 7.30
N HIS A 173 1.80 -3.53 8.55
CA HIS A 173 2.75 -2.69 9.29
C HIS A 173 4.16 -2.68 8.69
N LEU A 174 4.66 -3.82 8.21
CA LEU A 174 5.93 -3.86 7.46
C LEU A 174 5.86 -3.01 6.20
N VAL A 175 4.76 -3.11 5.46
CA VAL A 175 4.53 -2.28 4.27
C VAL A 175 4.46 -0.78 4.63
N CYS A 176 3.81 -0.42 5.73
CA CYS A 176 3.73 0.96 6.24
C CYS A 176 5.10 1.53 6.63
N ILE A 177 5.99 0.76 7.23
CA ILE A 177 7.38 1.20 7.46
C ILE A 177 8.06 1.50 6.13
N GLY A 178 7.85 0.65 5.12
CA GLY A 178 8.28 0.94 3.76
C GLY A 178 7.70 2.25 3.23
N TRP A 179 6.43 2.54 3.47
CA TRP A 179 5.83 3.80 3.04
C TRP A 179 6.41 5.04 3.74
N LEU A 180 6.76 4.95 5.03
CA LEU A 180 7.51 6.02 5.70
C LEU A 180 8.84 6.29 4.99
N VAL A 181 9.59 5.24 4.66
CA VAL A 181 10.88 5.37 3.94
C VAL A 181 10.69 5.94 2.54
N PHE A 182 9.60 5.58 1.87
CA PHE A 182 9.26 6.09 0.53
C PHE A 182 8.88 7.58 0.57
N TRP A 183 8.21 8.01 1.64
CA TRP A 183 7.77 9.40 1.80
C TRP A 183 8.92 10.32 2.21
N ALA A 184 9.80 9.86 3.12
CA ALA A 184 10.84 10.68 3.71
C ALA A 184 11.79 11.31 2.67
N GLU A 185 12.22 12.55 2.96
CA GLU A 185 13.11 13.32 2.10
C GLU A 185 14.59 13.06 2.42
N SER A 186 14.89 12.51 3.60
CA SER A 186 16.25 12.22 4.02
C SER A 186 16.37 11.00 4.95
N PRO A 187 17.54 10.34 5.01
CA PRO A 187 17.78 9.25 5.96
C PRO A 187 17.64 9.68 7.43
N SER A 188 17.95 10.93 7.77
CA SER A 188 17.79 11.43 9.13
C SER A 188 16.32 11.55 9.53
N GLN A 189 15.44 12.00 8.61
CA GLN A 189 13.99 12.02 8.85
C GLN A 189 13.44 10.60 9.10
N ILE A 190 13.94 9.58 8.37
CA ILE A 190 13.53 8.18 8.60
C ILE A 190 13.83 7.77 10.06
N LEU A 191 15.03 8.04 10.54
CA LEU A 191 15.44 7.68 11.91
C LEU A 191 14.66 8.47 12.96
N ASP A 192 14.44 9.77 12.73
CA ASP A 192 13.63 10.62 13.62
C ASP A 192 12.20 10.09 13.75
N TYR A 193 11.51 9.86 12.63
CA TYR A 193 10.13 9.39 12.64
C TYR A 193 10.00 7.99 13.26
N LEU A 194 10.92 7.06 12.96
CA LEU A 194 10.94 5.75 13.61
C LEU A 194 11.23 5.86 15.11
N GLY A 195 12.16 6.73 15.51
CA GLY A 195 12.47 7.00 16.90
C GLY A 195 11.25 7.51 17.67
N ARG A 196 10.53 8.47 17.10
CA ARG A 196 9.29 9.00 17.67
C ARG A 196 8.19 7.95 17.81
N ILE A 197 7.99 7.13 16.78
CA ILE A 197 6.98 6.05 16.81
C ILE A 197 7.28 5.02 17.90
N ILE A 198 8.55 4.73 18.17
CA ILE A 198 8.96 3.69 19.12
C ILE A 198 9.09 4.24 20.56
N PHE A 199 9.70 5.41 20.72
CA PHE A 199 10.12 5.93 22.03
C PHE A 199 9.30 7.14 22.50
N GLU A 200 8.70 7.91 21.59
CA GLU A 200 7.94 9.13 21.89
C GLU A 200 6.50 9.03 21.38
N PHE A 201 5.85 7.89 21.65
CA PHE A 201 4.48 7.63 21.16
C PHE A 201 3.49 8.74 21.58
N GLY A 202 3.74 9.36 22.74
CA GLY A 202 3.09 10.60 23.19
C GLY A 202 1.61 10.46 23.57
N SER A 203 1.02 11.56 24.05
CA SER A 203 -0.42 11.65 24.32
C SER A 203 -1.17 12.01 23.02
N PRO A 204 -2.25 11.29 22.64
CA PRO A 204 -2.88 11.37 21.31
C PRO A 204 -3.82 12.57 21.15
N SER A 205 -3.40 13.78 21.52
CA SER A 205 -4.28 14.95 21.56
C SER A 205 -4.93 15.25 20.19
N SER A 206 -4.22 15.06 19.07
CA SER A 206 -4.82 15.09 17.72
C SER A 206 -4.90 13.74 17.00
N ALA A 207 -4.06 12.76 17.37
CA ALA A 207 -4.01 11.44 16.72
C ALA A 207 -5.37 10.70 16.70
N SER A 208 -6.14 10.80 17.78
CA SER A 208 -7.45 10.13 17.88
C SER A 208 -8.46 10.71 16.89
N ALA A 209 -8.53 12.04 16.78
CA ALA A 209 -9.39 12.73 15.83
C ALA A 209 -8.98 12.43 14.39
N ASP A 210 -7.68 12.44 14.11
CA ASP A 210 -7.12 12.10 12.80
C ASP A 210 -7.39 10.65 12.41
N PHE A 211 -7.31 9.73 13.37
CA PHE A 211 -7.63 8.32 13.14
C PHE A 211 -9.12 8.12 12.81
N VAL A 212 -10.02 8.83 13.50
CA VAL A 212 -11.46 8.80 13.17
C VAL A 212 -11.71 9.36 11.77
N ARG A 213 -11.05 10.46 11.38
CA ARG A 213 -11.14 11.03 10.03
C ARG A 213 -10.62 10.05 8.97
N LEU A 214 -9.47 9.40 9.23
CA LEU A 214 -8.92 8.36 8.37
C LEU A 214 -9.93 7.23 8.16
N LEU A 215 -10.52 6.71 9.24
CA LEU A 215 -11.53 5.66 9.17
C LEU A 215 -12.76 6.09 8.38
N PHE A 216 -13.24 7.33 8.57
CA PHE A 216 -14.36 7.86 7.81
C PHE A 216 -14.13 7.81 6.30
N TYR A 217 -12.96 8.26 5.83
CA TYR A 217 -12.64 8.25 4.40
C TYR A 217 -12.37 6.84 3.84
N VAL A 218 -11.77 5.96 4.63
CA VAL A 218 -11.28 4.66 4.18
C VAL A 218 -12.30 3.53 4.35
N ALA A 219 -13.22 3.63 5.31
CA ALA A 219 -14.21 2.58 5.61
C ALA A 219 -15.05 2.14 4.39
N PRO A 220 -15.57 3.02 3.52
CA PRO A 220 -16.31 2.59 2.33
C PRO A 220 -15.47 1.71 1.39
N LEU A 221 -14.20 2.05 1.21
CA LEU A 221 -13.27 1.26 0.40
C LEU A 221 -13.00 -0.10 1.04
N LEU A 222 -12.74 -0.14 2.36
CA LEU A 222 -12.50 -1.38 3.08
C LEU A 222 -13.72 -2.30 3.02
N ALA A 223 -14.93 -1.78 3.17
CA ALA A 223 -16.15 -2.58 3.05
C ALA A 223 -16.25 -3.26 1.68
N ILE A 224 -15.99 -2.52 0.59
CA ILE A 224 -15.98 -3.06 -0.78
C ILE A 224 -14.85 -4.08 -0.96
N GLN A 225 -13.65 -3.80 -0.46
CA GLN A 225 -12.51 -4.72 -0.58
C GLN A 225 -12.72 -6.00 0.23
N ILE A 226 -13.31 -5.93 1.43
CA ILE A 226 -13.67 -7.11 2.22
C ILE A 226 -14.68 -7.97 1.45
N ALA A 227 -15.68 -7.36 0.81
CA ALA A 227 -16.64 -8.09 -0.02
C ALA A 227 -15.96 -8.77 -1.22
N LYS A 228 -15.03 -8.09 -1.89
CA LYS A 228 -14.24 -8.65 -3.00
C LYS A 228 -13.32 -9.79 -2.55
N GLU A 229 -12.60 -9.63 -1.44
CA GLU A 229 -11.70 -10.67 -0.91
C GLU A 229 -12.49 -11.91 -0.47
N ARG A 230 -13.66 -11.73 0.17
CA ARG A 230 -14.52 -12.85 0.58
C ARG A 230 -15.16 -13.60 -0.59
N SER A 231 -15.53 -12.89 -1.65
CA SER A 231 -16.13 -13.49 -2.85
C SER A 231 -15.10 -14.04 -3.82
N GLY A 232 -13.84 -13.60 -3.73
CA GLY A 232 -12.81 -13.89 -4.73
C GLY A 232 -13.04 -13.19 -6.06
N ASP A 233 -14.01 -12.27 -6.15
CA ASP A 233 -14.42 -11.61 -7.38
C ASP A 233 -14.11 -10.11 -7.34
N MET A 234 -13.19 -9.67 -8.22
CA MET A 234 -12.82 -8.27 -8.35
C MET A 234 -13.96 -7.37 -8.87
N TYR A 235 -14.98 -7.96 -9.48
CA TYR A 235 -16.15 -7.31 -10.03
C TYR A 235 -17.41 -7.55 -9.17
N ALA A 236 -17.28 -8.07 -7.94
CA ALA A 236 -18.43 -8.34 -7.07
C ALA A 236 -19.44 -7.17 -6.95
N PRO A 237 -19.03 -5.88 -6.84
CA PRO A 237 -19.97 -4.76 -6.81
C PRO A 237 -20.84 -4.62 -8.06
N THR A 238 -20.35 -5.03 -9.24
CA THR A 238 -21.11 -4.97 -10.50
C THR A 238 -22.02 -6.17 -10.71
N ARG A 239 -22.00 -7.14 -9.79
CA ARG A 239 -22.90 -8.30 -9.80
C ARG A 239 -24.08 -8.16 -8.84
N LEU A 240 -24.12 -7.06 -8.07
CA LEU A 240 -25.26 -6.73 -7.23
C LEU A 240 -26.50 -6.47 -8.10
N GLY A 241 -27.71 -6.69 -7.57
CA GLY A 241 -28.94 -6.27 -8.24
C GLY A 241 -28.94 -4.77 -8.52
N TRP A 242 -29.60 -4.33 -9.59
CA TRP A 242 -29.54 -2.94 -10.07
C TRP A 242 -29.93 -1.91 -8.98
N GLN A 243 -30.86 -2.25 -8.07
CA GLN A 243 -31.21 -1.37 -6.94
C GLN A 243 -30.03 -1.17 -5.99
N ASN A 244 -29.30 -2.24 -5.67
CA ASN A 244 -28.15 -2.20 -4.77
C ASN A 244 -26.95 -1.50 -5.44
N GLN A 245 -26.79 -1.66 -6.75
CA GLN A 245 -25.81 -0.88 -7.52
C GLN A 245 -26.17 0.61 -7.50
N GLY A 246 -27.43 0.95 -7.78
CA GLY A 246 -27.93 2.33 -7.74
C GLY A 246 -27.72 2.97 -6.38
N LEU A 247 -28.05 2.26 -5.29
CA LEU A 247 -27.80 2.72 -3.92
C LEU A 247 -26.31 2.92 -3.64
N LEU A 248 -25.45 1.98 -4.06
CA LEU A 248 -24.00 2.11 -3.90
C LEU A 248 -23.48 3.36 -4.62
N PHE A 249 -23.87 3.59 -5.87
CA PHE A 249 -23.48 4.77 -6.62
C PHE A 249 -24.03 6.06 -5.98
N LEU A 250 -25.28 6.06 -5.54
CA LEU A 250 -25.89 7.20 -4.85
C LEU A 250 -25.10 7.56 -3.58
N VAL A 251 -24.79 6.58 -2.73
CA VAL A 251 -24.00 6.80 -1.51
C VAL A 251 -22.62 7.35 -1.85
N MET A 252 -21.94 6.77 -2.85
CA MET A 252 -20.62 7.24 -3.27
C MET A 252 -20.66 8.67 -3.83
N THR A 253 -21.72 9.03 -4.56
CA THR A 253 -21.93 10.39 -5.10
C THR A 253 -22.25 11.40 -3.99
N ILE A 254 -23.10 11.04 -3.02
CA ILE A 254 -23.39 11.89 -1.86
C ILE A 254 -22.10 12.16 -1.08
N LEU A 255 -21.31 11.11 -0.77
CA LEU A 255 -20.03 11.27 -0.08
C LEU A 255 -19.08 12.20 -0.83
N LEU A 256 -18.97 12.04 -2.15
CA LEU A 256 -18.17 12.93 -3.00
C LEU A 256 -18.66 14.38 -2.95
N ALA A 257 -19.98 14.60 -2.99
CA ALA A 257 -20.56 15.94 -3.01
C ALA A 257 -20.45 16.66 -1.66
N THR A 258 -20.57 15.95 -0.53
CA THR A 258 -20.60 16.56 0.80
C THR A 258 -19.26 16.56 1.51
N ALA A 259 -18.38 15.61 1.19
CA ALA A 259 -17.12 15.39 1.89
C ALA A 259 -15.94 15.10 0.93
N GLY A 260 -16.08 15.38 -0.37
CA GLY A 260 -14.99 15.32 -1.33
C GLY A 260 -14.04 16.51 -1.19
N ALA A 261 -12.75 16.27 -1.40
CA ALA A 261 -11.76 17.34 -1.42
C ALA A 261 -12.04 18.32 -2.57
N SER A 262 -12.01 19.62 -2.30
CA SER A 262 -12.11 20.67 -3.30
C SER A 262 -10.75 20.94 -3.93
N GLY A 263 -10.70 21.14 -5.26
CA GLY A 263 -9.54 21.71 -5.94
C GLY A 263 -8.51 20.74 -6.54
N GLY A 264 -8.87 19.46 -6.73
CA GLY A 264 -8.14 18.47 -7.56
C GLY A 264 -6.61 18.42 -7.40
N ARG A 265 -6.10 17.43 -6.67
CA ARG A 265 -4.65 17.32 -6.43
C ARG A 265 -3.92 16.56 -7.55
N PRO A 266 -2.69 16.95 -7.90
CA PRO A 266 -1.89 16.24 -8.89
C PRO A 266 -1.63 14.78 -8.45
N PHE A 267 -1.21 13.96 -9.41
CA PHE A 267 -0.76 12.60 -9.14
C PHE A 267 0.44 12.64 -8.18
N ILE A 268 0.43 11.79 -7.15
CA ILE A 268 1.41 11.80 -6.05
C ILE A 268 2.85 11.65 -6.54
N TYR A 269 3.04 11.02 -7.70
CA TYR A 269 4.35 10.81 -8.28
C TYR A 269 5.00 12.06 -8.88
N PHE A 270 4.23 13.12 -9.13
CA PHE A 270 4.78 14.41 -9.55
C PHE A 270 5.27 15.26 -8.37
N GLN A 271 5.18 14.74 -7.14
CA GLN A 271 5.65 15.40 -5.93
C GLN A 271 7.03 14.91 -5.47
N PHE A 272 7.58 13.90 -6.13
CA PHE A 272 8.90 13.32 -5.85
C PHE A 272 9.91 13.62 -6.96
#